data_AF-A0A6P2BYA7-F1
#
_entry.id   AF-A0A6P2BYA7-F1
#
_cell.length_a   1.000
_cell.length_b   1.000
_cell.length_c   1.000
_cell.angle_alpha   90.00
_cell.angle_beta   90.00
_cell.angle_gamma   90.00
#
_symmetry.space_group_name_H-M   'P 1'
#
loop_
_entity.id
_entity.type
_entity.pdbx_description
1 polymer ?
#
loop_
_entity_poly.entity_id
_entity_poly.type
_entity_poly.pdbx_seq_one_letter_code
_entity_poly.pdbx_strand_id
1 'polypeptide(L)' 'MYFTDAGIEELDDRRGDEQVTMAWLAERLRDFVDLNPEFETAVDRLASWLARIDTDGDADANADTAEPAEPADEE' A
#
# COMPACT_ATOMS: atom_id res chain seq x y z
N MET A 1 13.11 1.19 28.57
CA MET A 1 11.83 1.59 27.96
C MET A 1 11.98 1.32 26.47
N TYR A 2 11.54 0.15 26.01
CA TYR A 2 11.38 -0.17 24.60
C TYR A 2 9.88 -0.25 24.41
N PHE A 3 9.29 0.79 23.83
CA PHE A 3 7.83 0.95 23.73
C PHE A 3 7.41 1.38 22.32
N THR A 4 8.36 1.49 21.39
CA THR A 4 8.09 2.03 20.05
C THR A 4 7.42 1.02 19.13
N ASP A 5 7.61 -0.28 19.36
CA ASP A 5 7.22 -1.30 18.37
C ASP A 5 6.45 -2.49 18.98
N ALA A 6 6.22 -2.52 20.29
CA ALA A 6 5.62 -3.67 20.98
C ALA A 6 4.24 -4.06 20.43
N GLY A 7 3.45 -3.10 19.94
CA GLY A 7 2.16 -3.37 19.30
C GLY A 7 2.28 -3.94 17.89
N ILE A 8 3.36 -3.59 17.17
CA ILE A 8 3.65 -4.09 15.81
C ILE A 8 4.20 -5.52 15.91
N GLU A 9 5.15 -5.75 16.81
CA GLU A 9 5.71 -7.09 17.09
C GLU A 9 4.60 -8.07 17.48
N GLU A 10 3.71 -7.65 18.38
CA GLU A 10 2.59 -8.49 18.81
C GLU A 10 1.56 -8.76 17.69
N LEU A 11 1.37 -7.80 16.77
CA LEU A 11 0.49 -8.01 15.62
C LEU A 11 1.09 -9.05 14.67
N ASP A 12 2.40 -8.95 14.40
CA ASP A 12 3.14 -9.89 13.56
C ASP A 12 3.15 -11.30 14.18
N ASP A 13 3.48 -11.41 15.47
CA ASP A 13 3.52 -12.68 16.19
C ASP A 13 2.17 -13.40 16.21
N ARG A 14 1.06 -12.66 16.28
CA ARG A 14 -0.29 -13.26 16.37
C ARG A 14 -0.99 -13.46 15.04
N ARG A 15 -0.72 -12.59 14.05
CA ARG A 15 -1.50 -12.51 12.81
C ARG A 15 -0.64 -12.30 11.56
N GLY A 16 0.68 -12.44 11.64
CA GLY A 16 1.59 -12.20 10.51
C GLY A 16 1.36 -13.13 9.31
N ASP A 17 0.80 -14.32 9.53
CA ASP A 17 0.43 -15.25 8.46
C ASP A 17 -0.91 -14.91 7.76
N GLU A 18 -1.64 -13.90 8.23
CA GLU A 18 -2.96 -13.54 7.68
C GLU A 18 -2.83 -12.61 6.47
N GLN A 19 -3.41 -13.01 5.33
CA GLN A 19 -3.48 -12.20 4.12
C GLN A 19 -4.77 -11.36 4.11
N VAL A 20 -4.63 -10.05 4.03
CA VAL A 20 -5.76 -9.09 3.98
C VAL A 20 -5.67 -8.17 2.78
N THR A 21 -6.82 -7.60 2.38
CA THR A 21 -6.86 -6.60 1.30
C THR A 21 -6.59 -5.20 1.86
N MET A 22 -6.08 -4.29 1.02
CA MET A 22 -5.93 -2.87 1.39
C MET A 22 -7.27 -2.22 1.75
N ALA A 23 -8.37 -2.67 1.12
CA ALA A 23 -9.71 -2.22 1.46
C ALA A 23 -10.09 -2.60 2.91
N TRP A 24 -9.85 -3.85 3.31
CA TRP A 24 -10.11 -4.31 4.67
C TRP A 24 -9.26 -3.56 5.70
N LEU A 25 -7.97 -3.32 5.40
CA LEU A 25 -7.08 -2.56 6.27
C LEU A 25 -7.59 -1.11 6.43
N ALA A 26 -8.02 -0.47 5.34
CA ALA A 26 -8.57 0.89 5.39
C ALA A 26 -9.84 0.99 6.27
N GLU A 27 -10.70 -0.04 6.28
CA GLU A 27 -11.83 -0.10 7.20
C GLU A 27 -11.37 -0.15 8.67
N ARG A 28 -10.35 -0.98 8.99
CA ARG A 28 -9.79 -1.05 10.34
C ARG A 28 -9.16 0.26 10.81
N LEU A 29 -8.50 1.00 9.90
CA LEU A 29 -7.96 2.32 10.21
C LEU A 29 -9.06 3.35 10.53
N ARG A 30 -10.19 3.31 9.80
CA ARG A 30 -11.35 4.17 10.09
C ARG A 30 -11.97 3.85 11.44
N ASP A 31 -12.22 2.57 11.73
CA ASP A 31 -12.74 2.14 13.04
C ASP A 31 -11.83 2.62 14.18
N PHE A 32 -10.51 2.57 13.98
CA PHE A 32 -9.54 3.03 14.98
C PHE A 32 -9.64 4.55 15.21
N VAL A 33 -9.74 5.35 14.15
CA VAL A 33 -9.89 6.82 14.25
C VAL A 33 -11.23 7.21 14.85
N ASP A 34 -12.32 6.51 14.50
CA ASP A 34 -13.64 6.73 15.07
C ASP A 34 -13.65 6.55 16.60
N LEU A 35 -12.85 5.61 17.10
CA LEU A 35 -12.68 5.37 18.53
C LEU A 35 -11.62 6.26 19.20
N ASN A 36 -10.64 6.75 18.43
CA ASN A 36 -9.49 7.50 18.91
C ASN A 36 -9.21 8.72 18.01
N PRO A 37 -10.06 9.78 18.09
CA PRO A 37 -10.01 10.91 17.16
C PRO A 37 -8.72 11.73 17.26
N GLU A 38 -7.95 11.63 18.36
CA GLU A 38 -6.68 12.35 18.47
C GLU A 38 -5.60 11.83 17.50
N PHE A 39 -5.77 10.63 16.94
CA PHE A 39 -4.83 10.03 16.00
C PHE A 39 -5.19 10.22 14.52
N GLU A 40 -6.30 10.88 14.19
CA GLU A 40 -6.79 11.06 12.82
C GLU A 40 -5.69 11.50 11.85
N THR A 41 -4.98 12.59 12.17
CA THR A 41 -3.93 13.13 11.29
C THR A 41 -2.77 12.16 11.08
N ALA A 42 -2.40 11.39 12.11
CA ALA A 42 -1.30 10.42 11.99
C ALA A 42 -1.73 9.23 11.12
N VAL A 43 -2.94 8.72 11.33
CA VAL A 43 -3.50 7.60 10.56
C VAL A 43 -3.78 7.98 9.11
N ASP A 44 -4.28 9.19 8.85
CA ASP A 44 -4.51 9.70 7.48
C ASP A 44 -3.20 9.78 6.67
N ARG A 45 -2.11 10.23 7.31
CA ARG A 45 -0.77 10.24 6.70
C ARG A 45 -0.25 8.83 6.42
N LEU A 46 -0.46 7.89 7.34
CA LEU A 46 -0.10 6.48 7.16
C LEU A 46 -0.86 5.87 5.97
N ALA A 47 -2.18 6.08 5.90
CA ALA A 47 -3.01 5.61 4.80
C ALA A 47 -2.57 6.19 3.45
N SER A 48 -2.27 7.50 3.42
CA SER A 48 -1.74 8.17 2.24
C SER A 48 -0.37 7.64 1.80
N TRP A 49 0.48 7.23 2.75
CA TRP A 49 1.76 6.59 2.45
C TRP A 49 1.57 5.17 1.88
N LEU A 50 0.72 4.35 2.50
CA LEU A 50 0.39 3.00 2.03
C LEU A 50 -0.18 3.00 0.60
N ALA A 51 -1.06 3.95 0.29
CA ALA A 51 -1.69 4.08 -1.03
C ALA A 51 -0.71 4.36 -2.19
N ARG A 52 0.54 4.74 -1.89
CA ARG A 52 1.57 4.99 -2.91
C ARG A 52 2.43 3.76 -3.23
N ILE A 53 2.46 2.77 -2.34
CA ILE A 53 3.38 1.62 -2.44
C ILE A 53 3.04 0.71 -3.63
N ASP A 54 1.77 0.61 -3.99
CA ASP A 54 1.30 -0.24 -5.10
C ASP A 54 1.67 0.32 -6.49
N THR A 55 1.73 1.64 -6.64
CA THR A 55 2.00 2.33 -7.92
C THR A 55 3.48 2.27 -8.35
N ASP A 56 4.41 1.98 -7.43
CA ASP A 56 5.85 1.99 -7.71
C ASP A 56 6.39 0.61 -8.16
N GLY A 57 5.60 -0.46 -8.02
CA GLY A 57 6.03 -1.85 -8.29
C GLY A 57 5.61 -2.44 -9.65
N ASP A 58 4.67 -1.82 -10.37
CA ASP A 58 4.11 -2.34 -11.64
C ASP A 58 4.38 -1.43 -12.85
N ALA A 59 5.20 -0.38 -12.69
CA ALA A 59 5.52 0.56 -13.78
C ALA A 59 6.60 0.05 -14.76
N ASP A 60 7.18 -1.14 -14.54
CA ASP A 60 8.35 -1.64 -15.28
C ASP A 60 8.13 -3.03 -15.94
N ALA A 61 6.88 -3.42 -16.22
CA ALA A 61 6.57 -4.68 -16.91
C ALA A 61 6.01 -4.53 -18.34
N ASN A 62 5.82 -3.31 -18.86
CA ASN A 62 5.22 -3.09 -20.19
C ASN A 62 5.90 -1.99 -21.05
N ALA A 63 7.12 -1.56 -20.73
CA ALA A 63 7.84 -0.55 -21.53
C ALA A 63 8.63 -1.13 -22.73
N ASP A 64 8.66 -2.45 -22.92
CA ASP A 64 9.47 -3.12 -23.95
C ASP A 64 8.62 -4.05 -24.85
N THR A 65 7.55 -3.55 -25.48
CA THR A 65 6.91 -4.25 -26.63
C THR A 65 6.17 -3.31 -27.60
N ALA A 66 6.62 -2.06 -27.77
CA ALA A 66 6.23 -1.29 -28.94
C ALA A 66 7.26 -1.55 -30.05
N GLU A 67 7.01 -2.61 -30.81
CA GLU A 67 7.67 -3.00 -32.06
C GLU A 67 8.00 -1.76 -32.93
N PRO A 68 9.22 -1.63 -33.49
CA PRO A 68 9.55 -0.52 -34.37
C PRO A 68 8.65 -0.60 -35.61
N ALA A 69 7.83 0.43 -35.81
CA ALA A 69 6.95 0.53 -36.98
C ALA A 69 7.73 0.27 -38.27
N GLU A 70 7.34 -0.79 -38.99
CA GLU A 70 7.88 -1.11 -40.30
C GLU A 70 7.70 0.11 -41.23
N PRO A 71 8.71 0.51 -42.01
CA PRO A 71 8.57 1.60 -42.95
C PRO A 71 7.54 1.21 -44.01
N ALA A 72 6.48 2.01 -44.15
CA ALA A 72 5.45 1.82 -45.15
C ALA A 72 6.09 1.78 -46.54
N ASP A 73 5.95 0.64 -47.22
CA ASP A 73 6.28 0.44 -48.63
C ASP A 73 5.65 1.56 -49.48
N GLU A 74 6.50 2.24 -50.25
CA GLU A 74 6.11 3.15 -51.33
C GLU A 74 5.62 2.34 -52.53
N GLU A 75 4.33 2.44 -52.88
CA GLU A 75 3.81 2.26 -54.25
C GLU A 75 2.64 3.21 -54.55
#